data_AF-A0A231HJ38-F1
#
_entry.id   AF-A0A231HJ38-F1
#
_cell.length_a   1.000
_cell.length_b   1.000
_cell.length_c   1.000
_cell.angle_alpha   90.00
_cell.angle_beta   90.00
_cell.angle_gamma   90.00
#
_symmetry.space_group_name_H-M   'P 1'
#
loop_
_entity.id
_entity.type
_entity.pdbx_description
1 polymer ?
#
loop_
_entity_poly.entity_id
_entity_poly.type
_entity_poly.pdbx_seq_one_letter_code
_entity_poly.pdbx_strand_id
1 'polypeptide(L)'
;MKIQEKWIRAFEIMFRKCKVETGEIVRLLTETESRSINVQLAELALARMGAIPVQITVPSLAINTPVPVRSTGASHVIQNMAPVIQALSGPGLVVDLTVEGLLHSPELPGILGSGARVLMVSNEHPETLERLTTDQDLTAAVKKGVKMLANAKVMTVTSAAGTHLTIDLNHAKVGGVWGGADRPGLVQHWPGGICLAFPAANTVNGTLVMDIGDVNLTFKRYLEQPVTLHIENDYVARIEGKNLDAELMRSYMAAWQDRDAYAVSHVGWGMNPQARWDALQMFDKADTNGTELRAFAGNFLYSTGANDVAGRHTLGHFDLPMRHCTVALDGITVVDQGQLCNDVFQ
;
A
#
# COMPACT_ATOMS: atom_id res chain seq x y z
N MET A 1 -5.19 -3.60 24.35
CA MET A 1 -6.37 -4.38 23.92
C MET A 1 -6.24 -5.82 24.41
N LYS A 2 -7.36 -6.51 24.68
CA LYS A 2 -7.35 -7.96 25.01
C LYS A 2 -7.54 -8.77 23.74
N ILE A 3 -6.82 -9.89 23.62
CA ILE A 3 -7.00 -10.87 22.53
C ILE A 3 -8.45 -11.34 22.49
N GLN A 4 -9.00 -11.45 21.28
CA GLN A 4 -10.34 -11.96 21.02
C GLN A 4 -10.25 -13.15 20.08
N GLU A 5 -11.03 -14.20 20.35
CA GLU A 5 -11.09 -15.42 19.54
C GLU A 5 -11.40 -15.12 18.05
N LYS A 6 -12.30 -14.18 17.80
CA LYS A 6 -12.68 -13.76 16.44
C LYS A 6 -11.50 -13.19 15.63
N TRP A 7 -10.56 -12.51 16.29
CA TRP A 7 -9.37 -11.97 15.65
C TRP A 7 -8.36 -13.08 15.35
N ILE A 8 -8.21 -14.07 16.23
CA ILE A 8 -7.36 -15.24 15.94
C ILE A 8 -7.87 -15.95 14.68
N ARG A 9 -9.18 -16.18 14.58
CA ARG A 9 -9.80 -16.78 13.40
C ARG A 9 -9.55 -15.98 12.11
N ALA A 10 -9.54 -14.64 12.18
CA ALA A 10 -9.23 -13.80 11.02
C ALA A 10 -7.78 -14.03 10.53
N PHE A 11 -6.81 -14.07 11.45
CA PHE A 11 -5.42 -14.40 11.13
C PHE A 11 -5.29 -15.82 10.56
N GLU A 12 -6.00 -16.83 11.09
CA GLU A 12 -6.01 -18.19 10.54
C GLU A 12 -6.54 -18.25 9.10
N ILE A 13 -7.58 -17.46 8.78
CA ILE A 13 -8.08 -17.37 7.40
C ILE A 13 -7.00 -16.75 6.49
N MET A 14 -6.35 -15.67 6.94
CA MET A 14 -5.30 -15.02 6.16
C MET A 14 -4.08 -15.93 5.91
N PHE A 15 -3.63 -16.65 6.94
CA PHE A 15 -2.52 -17.60 6.80
C PHE A 15 -2.88 -18.81 5.93
N ARG A 16 -4.16 -19.24 5.92
CA ARG A 16 -4.65 -20.22 4.93
C ARG A 16 -4.60 -19.68 3.50
N LYS A 17 -4.93 -18.41 3.26
CA LYS A 17 -4.72 -17.77 1.94
C LYS A 17 -3.25 -17.71 1.55
N CYS A 18 -2.37 -17.62 2.55
CA CYS A 18 -0.93 -17.77 2.37
C CYS A 18 -0.49 -19.23 2.34
N LYS A 19 -1.36 -20.23 2.23
CA LYS A 19 -1.01 -21.66 2.19
C LYS A 19 0.02 -22.07 3.26
N VAL A 20 -0.20 -21.64 4.50
CA VAL A 20 0.62 -22.09 5.63
C VAL A 20 0.30 -23.55 5.95
N GLU A 21 1.33 -24.38 6.10
CA GLU A 21 1.20 -25.81 6.36
C GLU A 21 1.51 -26.18 7.82
N THR A 22 0.99 -27.31 8.29
CA THR A 22 1.37 -27.87 9.59
C THR A 22 2.87 -28.18 9.61
N GLY A 23 3.56 -27.71 10.65
CA GLY A 23 5.00 -27.85 10.81
C GLY A 23 5.84 -26.83 10.04
N GLU A 24 5.24 -25.95 9.22
CA GLU A 24 5.97 -24.88 8.54
C GLU A 24 6.53 -23.89 9.57
N ILE A 25 7.82 -23.56 9.43
CA ILE A 25 8.44 -22.48 10.21
C ILE A 25 8.04 -21.15 9.57
N VAL A 26 7.34 -20.32 10.34
CA VAL A 26 6.88 -18.99 9.89
C VAL A 26 7.64 -17.92 10.65
N ARG A 27 8.36 -17.07 9.93
CA ARG A 27 9.22 -16.03 10.52
C ARG A 27 8.42 -14.75 10.70
N LEU A 28 8.32 -14.26 11.94
CA LEU A 28 7.63 -13.01 12.26
C LEU A 28 8.67 -11.90 12.40
N LEU A 29 8.71 -10.96 11.45
CA LEU A 29 9.54 -9.76 11.60
C LEU A 29 8.77 -8.71 12.38
N THR A 30 9.37 -8.23 13.47
CA THR A 30 8.80 -7.20 14.33
C THR A 30 9.85 -6.16 14.71
N GLU A 31 9.38 -5.02 15.18
CA GLU A 31 10.21 -4.01 15.84
C GLU A 31 9.66 -3.68 17.24
N THR A 32 10.43 -2.95 18.05
CA THR A 32 10.01 -2.61 19.42
C THR A 32 8.71 -1.80 19.51
N GLU A 33 8.35 -1.06 18.45
CA GLU A 33 7.09 -0.31 18.34
C GLU A 33 6.00 -1.04 17.55
N SER A 34 6.24 -2.29 17.11
CA SER A 34 5.21 -3.12 16.47
C SER A 34 3.96 -3.22 17.33
N ARG A 35 2.77 -3.24 16.70
CA ARG A 35 1.51 -3.39 17.41
C ARG A 35 1.42 -4.76 18.07
N SER A 36 1.64 -4.78 19.38
CA SER A 36 1.73 -6.01 20.19
C SER A 36 0.53 -6.95 20.04
N ILE A 37 -0.69 -6.41 19.90
CA ILE A 37 -1.87 -7.25 19.71
C ILE A 37 -1.84 -8.01 18.38
N ASN A 38 -1.33 -7.42 17.29
CA ASN A 38 -1.25 -8.10 15.99
C ASN A 38 -0.16 -9.18 16.01
N VAL A 39 0.95 -8.94 16.71
CA VAL A 39 2.01 -9.93 16.92
C VAL A 39 1.46 -11.16 17.66
N GLN A 40 0.78 -10.94 18.80
CA GLN A 40 0.18 -12.01 19.58
C GLN A 40 -0.89 -12.80 18.80
N LEU A 41 -1.71 -12.10 18.01
CA LEU A 41 -2.72 -12.74 17.16
C LEU A 41 -2.07 -13.61 16.07
N ALA A 42 -0.99 -13.13 15.45
CA ALA A 42 -0.23 -13.90 14.46
C ALA A 42 0.36 -15.18 15.06
N GLU A 43 1.04 -15.08 16.20
CA GLU A 43 1.64 -16.21 16.90
C GLU A 43 0.60 -17.28 17.28
N LEU A 44 -0.51 -16.86 17.90
CA LEU A 44 -1.57 -17.78 18.32
C LEU A 44 -2.26 -18.46 17.15
N ALA A 45 -2.54 -17.73 16.07
CA ALA A 45 -3.16 -18.29 14.87
C ALA A 45 -2.24 -19.33 14.20
N LEU A 46 -0.94 -19.02 14.06
CA LEU A 46 0.04 -19.94 13.50
C LEU A 46 0.19 -21.21 14.35
N ALA A 47 0.31 -21.06 15.67
CA ALA A 47 0.40 -22.19 16.59
C ALA A 47 -0.84 -23.10 16.51
N ARG A 48 -2.04 -22.52 16.40
CA ARG A 48 -3.29 -23.28 16.21
C ARG A 48 -3.38 -24.01 14.88
N MET A 49 -2.79 -23.45 13.82
CA MET A 49 -2.65 -24.11 12.53
C MET A 49 -1.58 -25.22 12.54
N GLY A 50 -0.85 -25.38 13.65
CA GLY A 50 0.23 -26.34 13.79
C GLY A 50 1.53 -25.89 13.12
N ALA A 51 1.64 -24.63 12.70
CA ALA A 51 2.88 -24.02 12.24
C ALA A 51 3.77 -23.63 13.44
N ILE A 52 5.04 -23.33 13.17
CA ILE A 52 6.05 -22.98 14.18
C ILE A 52 6.42 -21.50 14.00
N PRO A 53 5.78 -20.56 14.73
CA PRO A 53 6.16 -19.16 14.66
C PRO A 53 7.54 -18.92 15.29
N VAL A 54 8.40 -18.18 14.61
CA VAL A 54 9.71 -17.73 15.11
C VAL A 54 9.78 -16.22 14.98
N GLN A 55 9.80 -15.51 16.11
CA GLN A 55 9.85 -14.05 16.13
C GLN A 55 11.29 -13.54 16.04
N ILE A 56 11.51 -12.59 15.13
CA ILE A 56 12.74 -11.83 14.95
C ILE A 56 12.40 -10.37 15.25
N THR A 57 12.91 -9.86 16.36
CA THR A 57 12.63 -8.49 16.83
C THR A 57 13.87 -7.62 16.69
N VAL A 58 13.73 -6.48 16.03
CA VAL A 58 14.77 -5.45 15.93
C VAL A 58 14.36 -4.17 16.68
N PRO A 59 15.30 -3.32 17.13
CA PRO A 59 14.96 -2.03 17.69
C PRO A 59 14.31 -1.11 16.64
N SER A 60 13.26 -0.39 17.02
CA SER A 60 12.76 0.75 16.25
C SER A 60 13.82 1.84 16.17
N LEU A 61 13.90 2.51 15.03
CA LEU A 61 14.93 3.50 14.79
C LEU A 61 14.61 4.84 15.46
N ALA A 62 15.66 5.56 15.86
CA ALA A 62 15.51 6.95 16.23
C ALA A 62 15.00 7.76 15.02
N ILE A 63 14.06 8.67 15.27
CA ILE A 63 13.53 9.57 14.24
C ILE A 63 14.66 10.48 13.75
N ASN A 64 14.96 10.39 12.46
CA ASN A 64 15.96 11.22 11.77
C ASN A 64 15.37 12.02 10.59
N THR A 65 14.04 11.95 10.42
CA THR A 65 13.32 12.64 9.34
C THR A 65 12.94 14.06 9.76
N PRO A 66 12.86 15.02 8.81
CA PRO A 66 12.52 16.41 9.13
C PRO A 66 11.05 16.59 9.55
N VAL A 67 10.22 15.57 9.35
CA VAL A 67 8.79 15.55 9.63
C VAL A 67 8.36 14.23 10.27
N PRO A 68 7.21 14.19 10.96
CA PRO A 68 6.61 12.93 11.42
C PRO A 68 6.18 12.08 10.22
N VAL A 69 6.77 10.91 10.06
CA VAL A 69 6.46 9.96 8.98
C VAL A 69 5.42 8.97 9.44
N ARG A 70 4.41 8.71 8.62
CA ARG A 70 3.36 7.72 8.86
C ARG A 70 2.97 7.08 7.54
N SER A 71 2.92 5.74 7.48
CA SER A 71 2.33 5.01 6.35
C SER A 71 3.05 5.18 5.01
N THR A 72 4.37 5.01 5.01
CA THR A 72 5.21 5.02 3.81
C THR A 72 5.24 3.67 3.09
N GLY A 73 4.92 2.57 3.78
CA GLY A 73 5.17 1.24 3.24
C GLY A 73 6.66 0.88 3.17
N ALA A 74 7.55 1.66 3.78
CA ALA A 74 9.00 1.57 3.66
C ALA A 74 9.66 1.47 5.05
N SER A 75 9.76 0.26 5.58
CA SER A 75 10.43 0.02 6.85
C SER A 75 11.94 0.04 6.68
N HIS A 76 12.63 0.79 7.54
CA HIS A 76 14.10 0.92 7.50
C HIS A 76 14.79 0.19 8.64
N VAL A 77 14.05 -0.52 9.50
CA VAL A 77 14.55 -1.11 10.74
C VAL A 77 15.57 -2.24 10.53
N ILE A 78 15.61 -2.85 9.33
CA ILE A 78 16.58 -3.92 9.01
C ILE A 78 18.00 -3.35 8.86
N GLN A 79 18.17 -2.12 8.38
CA GLN A 79 19.48 -1.45 8.23
C GLN A 79 20.56 -2.31 7.55
N ASN A 80 20.18 -3.12 6.55
CA ASN A 80 21.05 -4.12 5.92
C ASN A 80 21.76 -5.09 6.88
N MET A 81 21.22 -5.33 8.08
CA MET A 81 21.80 -6.22 9.07
C MET A 81 21.81 -7.67 8.56
N ALA A 82 22.99 -8.17 8.18
CA ALA A 82 23.15 -9.49 7.59
C ALA A 82 22.50 -10.64 8.41
N PRO A 83 22.61 -10.70 9.76
CA PRO A 83 21.94 -11.76 10.52
C PRO A 83 20.41 -11.73 10.40
N VAL A 84 19.81 -10.55 10.33
CA VAL A 84 18.36 -10.38 10.17
C VAL A 84 17.94 -10.82 8.78
N ILE A 85 18.63 -10.35 7.74
CA ILE A 85 18.36 -10.74 6.35
C ILE A 85 18.48 -12.26 6.19
N GLN A 86 19.53 -12.87 6.76
CA GLN A 86 19.74 -14.32 6.72
C GLN A 86 18.59 -15.07 7.41
N ALA A 87 18.15 -14.59 8.58
CA ALA A 87 17.03 -15.19 9.30
C ALA A 87 15.69 -15.10 8.54
N LEU A 88 15.50 -14.04 7.75
CA LEU A 88 14.31 -13.85 6.90
C LEU A 88 14.40 -14.57 5.54
N SER A 89 15.59 -14.98 5.14
CA SER A 89 15.84 -15.61 3.85
C SER A 89 15.54 -17.12 3.84
N GLY A 90 15.25 -17.65 2.66
CA GLY A 90 14.94 -19.05 2.40
C GLY A 90 13.44 -19.34 2.27
N PRO A 91 13.07 -20.53 1.76
CA PRO A 91 11.68 -20.93 1.54
C PRO A 91 10.79 -20.79 2.78
N GLY A 92 9.49 -20.58 2.56
CA GLY A 92 8.48 -20.43 3.62
C GLY A 92 7.98 -19.00 3.77
N LEU A 93 7.02 -18.80 4.68
CA LEU A 93 6.41 -17.49 4.93
C LEU A 93 7.25 -16.62 5.88
N VAL A 94 7.36 -15.34 5.53
CA VAL A 94 7.71 -14.23 6.42
C VAL A 94 6.45 -13.39 6.63
N VAL A 95 6.09 -13.15 7.87
CA VAL A 95 5.02 -12.22 8.24
C VAL A 95 5.68 -10.96 8.74
N ASP A 96 5.53 -9.88 8.00
CA ASP A 96 6.02 -8.57 8.36
C ASP A 96 4.97 -7.83 9.19
N LEU A 97 5.35 -7.52 10.42
CA LEU A 97 4.57 -6.82 11.43
C LEU A 97 5.29 -5.54 11.90
N THR A 98 6.24 -5.04 11.11
CA THR A 98 6.87 -3.73 11.36
C THR A 98 5.84 -2.60 11.23
N VAL A 99 6.14 -1.43 11.81
CA VAL A 99 5.22 -0.30 11.88
C VAL A 99 4.85 0.22 10.48
N GLU A 100 5.85 0.36 9.62
CA GLU A 100 5.69 0.93 8.27
C GLU A 100 5.54 -0.14 7.18
N GLY A 101 6.09 -1.35 7.39
CA GLY A 101 6.04 -2.47 6.46
C GLY A 101 7.16 -2.49 5.40
N LEU A 102 7.48 -3.66 4.85
CA LEU A 102 8.66 -3.90 4.01
C LEU A 102 8.48 -3.59 2.51
N LEU A 103 7.31 -3.12 2.07
CA LEU A 103 6.94 -3.07 0.63
C LEU A 103 7.95 -2.32 -0.25
N HIS A 104 8.53 -1.23 0.28
CA HIS A 104 9.54 -0.41 -0.39
C HIS A 104 10.92 -0.51 0.27
N SER A 105 11.14 -1.50 1.15
CA SER A 105 12.43 -1.67 1.82
C SER A 105 13.49 -2.22 0.85
N PRO A 106 14.75 -1.72 0.93
CA PRO A 106 15.81 -2.13 0.02
C PRO A 106 16.19 -3.62 0.16
N GLU A 107 15.94 -4.23 1.33
CA GLU A 107 16.25 -5.64 1.58
C GLU A 107 15.18 -6.60 1.01
N LEU A 108 13.95 -6.13 0.75
CA LEU A 108 12.83 -6.98 0.33
C LEU A 108 13.14 -7.77 -0.95
N PRO A 109 13.73 -7.20 -2.02
CA PRO A 109 14.09 -7.97 -3.22
C PRO A 109 15.03 -9.15 -2.93
N GLY A 110 16.00 -8.97 -2.04
CA GLY A 110 16.92 -10.03 -1.63
C GLY A 110 16.22 -11.13 -0.84
N ILE A 111 15.33 -10.75 0.10
CA ILE A 111 14.51 -11.69 0.87
C ILE A 111 13.61 -12.51 -0.06
N LEU A 112 12.89 -11.87 -0.98
CA LEU A 112 12.04 -12.56 -1.95
C LEU A 112 12.85 -13.46 -2.91
N GLY A 113 14.01 -12.98 -3.37
CA GLY A 113 14.92 -13.72 -4.26
C GLY A 113 15.48 -15.00 -3.64
N SER A 114 15.50 -15.11 -2.31
CA SER A 114 15.91 -16.32 -1.59
C SER A 114 14.85 -17.44 -1.58
N GLY A 115 13.68 -17.21 -2.18
CA GLY A 115 12.54 -18.13 -2.18
C GLY A 115 11.53 -17.89 -1.06
N ALA A 116 11.74 -16.89 -0.20
CA ALA A 116 10.76 -16.47 0.78
C ALA A 116 9.52 -15.87 0.08
N ARG A 117 8.40 -15.90 0.81
CA ARG A 117 7.18 -15.15 0.46
C ARG A 117 6.83 -14.28 1.66
N VAL A 118 6.38 -13.04 1.41
CA VAL A 118 6.16 -12.05 2.47
C VAL A 118 4.70 -11.64 2.50
N LEU A 119 4.08 -11.76 3.68
CA LEU A 119 2.81 -11.11 3.99
C LEU A 119 3.08 -9.95 4.94
N MET A 120 2.91 -8.72 4.48
CA MET A 120 2.83 -7.54 5.36
C MET A 120 1.44 -7.49 5.99
N VAL A 121 1.37 -7.67 7.30
CA VAL A 121 0.16 -7.36 8.07
C VAL A 121 0.24 -5.88 8.39
N SER A 122 -0.55 -5.08 7.68
CA SER A 122 -0.58 -3.62 7.89
C SER A 122 -0.83 -3.32 9.37
N ASN A 123 -0.21 -2.25 9.88
CA ASN A 123 -0.34 -1.81 11.27
C ASN A 123 -1.72 -1.17 11.58
N GLU A 124 -2.78 -1.87 11.20
CA GLU A 124 -4.17 -1.54 11.42
C GLU A 124 -4.66 -2.08 12.77
N HIS A 125 -5.75 -1.49 13.24
CA HIS A 125 -6.55 -2.03 14.32
C HIS A 125 -7.06 -3.45 13.94
N PRO A 126 -7.07 -4.42 14.89
CA PRO A 126 -7.54 -5.78 14.61
C PRO A 126 -8.95 -5.86 14.02
N GLU A 127 -9.83 -4.90 14.31
CA GLU A 127 -11.18 -4.82 13.73
C GLU A 127 -11.15 -4.57 12.21
N THR A 128 -10.26 -3.70 11.74
CA THR A 128 -10.05 -3.47 10.30
C THR A 128 -9.56 -4.74 9.62
N LEU A 129 -8.59 -5.40 10.24
CA LEU A 129 -8.05 -6.68 9.77
C LEU A 129 -9.16 -7.76 9.71
N GLU A 130 -9.93 -7.91 10.78
CA GLU A 130 -11.08 -8.83 10.87
C GLU A 130 -12.09 -8.58 9.75
N ARG A 131 -12.57 -7.33 9.60
CA ARG A 131 -13.56 -7.00 8.57
C ARG A 131 -13.04 -7.23 7.15
N LEU A 132 -11.77 -6.98 6.91
CA LEU A 132 -11.14 -7.11 5.60
C LEU A 132 -10.53 -8.49 5.36
N THR A 133 -10.75 -9.42 6.29
CA THR A 133 -10.54 -10.85 6.07
C THR A 133 -11.79 -11.41 5.40
N THR A 134 -11.87 -11.20 4.10
CA THR A 134 -13.04 -11.59 3.32
C THR A 134 -12.92 -13.05 2.89
N ASP A 135 -14.03 -13.80 2.82
CA ASP A 135 -14.06 -15.07 2.09
C ASP A 135 -14.01 -14.85 0.57
N GLN A 136 -14.26 -13.61 0.12
CA GLN A 136 -14.18 -13.24 -1.29
C GLN A 136 -12.73 -13.33 -1.78
N ASP A 137 -12.50 -14.22 -2.74
CA ASP A 137 -11.22 -14.33 -3.40
C ASP A 137 -11.07 -13.23 -4.46
N LEU A 138 -10.22 -12.24 -4.17
CA LEU A 138 -9.89 -11.15 -5.11
C LEU A 138 -8.81 -11.55 -6.13
N THR A 139 -8.23 -12.76 -6.01
CA THR A 139 -7.05 -13.17 -6.78
C THR A 139 -7.27 -13.10 -8.28
N ALA A 140 -8.40 -13.63 -8.78
CA ALA A 140 -8.69 -13.65 -10.21
C ALA A 140 -8.88 -12.23 -10.77
N ALA A 141 -9.71 -11.42 -10.12
CA ALA A 141 -10.03 -10.06 -10.53
C ALA A 141 -8.79 -9.14 -10.51
N VAL A 142 -8.00 -9.18 -9.44
CA VAL A 142 -6.76 -8.40 -9.34
C VAL A 142 -5.74 -8.84 -10.38
N LYS A 143 -5.53 -10.16 -10.58
CA LYS A 143 -4.62 -10.65 -11.63
C LYS A 143 -5.07 -10.22 -13.02
N LYS A 144 -6.38 -10.15 -13.28
CA LYS A 144 -6.92 -9.62 -14.54
C LYS A 144 -6.60 -8.14 -14.69
N GLY A 145 -6.81 -7.32 -13.65
CA GLY A 145 -6.43 -5.90 -13.65
C GLY A 145 -4.93 -5.67 -13.88
N VAL A 146 -4.07 -6.46 -13.23
CA VAL A 146 -2.62 -6.43 -13.45
C VAL A 146 -2.26 -6.80 -14.91
N LYS A 147 -2.93 -7.81 -15.48
CA LYS A 147 -2.72 -8.17 -16.89
C LYS A 147 -3.16 -7.06 -17.84
N MET A 148 -4.23 -6.34 -17.53
CA MET A 148 -4.65 -5.17 -18.32
C MET A 148 -3.62 -4.06 -18.26
N LEU A 149 -3.13 -3.72 -17.06
CA LEU A 149 -2.03 -2.76 -16.87
C LEU A 149 -0.79 -3.15 -17.67
N ALA A 150 -0.40 -4.43 -17.63
CA ALA A 150 0.78 -4.93 -18.34
C ALA A 150 0.69 -4.80 -19.87
N ASN A 151 -0.54 -4.81 -20.42
CA ASN A 151 -0.77 -4.76 -21.86
C ASN A 151 -1.10 -3.34 -22.36
N ALA A 152 -1.43 -2.43 -21.45
CA ALA A 152 -1.81 -1.07 -21.79
C ALA A 152 -0.60 -0.21 -22.08
N LYS A 153 -0.73 0.74 -23.02
CA LYS A 153 0.31 1.73 -23.32
C LYS A 153 0.08 3.04 -22.60
N VAL A 154 -1.17 3.43 -22.43
CA VAL A 154 -1.56 4.70 -21.81
C VAL A 154 -2.65 4.46 -20.78
N MET A 155 -2.48 5.03 -19.60
CA MET A 155 -3.56 5.24 -18.64
C MET A 155 -4.01 6.70 -18.69
N THR A 156 -5.31 6.93 -18.78
CA THR A 156 -5.92 8.25 -18.60
C THR A 156 -6.78 8.26 -17.35
N VAL A 157 -6.73 9.38 -16.62
CA VAL A 157 -7.52 9.57 -15.41
C VAL A 157 -8.23 10.90 -15.48
N THR A 158 -9.55 10.88 -15.29
CA THR A 158 -10.38 12.09 -15.33
C THR A 158 -11.34 12.16 -14.15
N SER A 159 -11.76 13.36 -13.75
CA SER A 159 -12.83 13.55 -12.77
C SER A 159 -13.63 14.83 -13.07
N ALA A 160 -14.85 14.90 -12.55
CA ALA A 160 -15.67 16.11 -12.61
C ALA A 160 -15.04 17.29 -11.85
N ALA A 161 -14.19 17.02 -10.86
CA ALA A 161 -13.45 18.04 -10.10
C ALA A 161 -12.33 18.71 -10.92
N GLY A 162 -11.96 18.14 -12.09
CA GLY A 162 -10.97 18.70 -12.99
C GLY A 162 -9.67 17.90 -13.08
N THR A 163 -9.61 16.68 -12.51
CA THR A 163 -8.49 15.77 -12.79
C THR A 163 -8.46 15.45 -14.28
N HIS A 164 -7.28 15.53 -14.88
CA HIS A 164 -6.98 15.11 -16.23
C HIS A 164 -5.49 14.72 -16.31
N LEU A 165 -5.20 13.45 -16.09
CA LEU A 165 -3.84 12.89 -16.17
C LEU A 165 -3.70 11.98 -17.39
N THR A 166 -2.50 12.01 -17.97
CA THR A 166 -2.02 11.00 -18.91
C THR A 166 -0.76 10.37 -18.35
N ILE A 167 -0.74 9.05 -18.29
CA ILE A 167 0.39 8.24 -17.82
C ILE A 167 0.80 7.31 -18.95
N ASP A 168 2.04 7.45 -19.42
CA ASP A 168 2.65 6.46 -20.30
C ASP A 168 3.12 5.24 -19.48
N LEU A 169 2.54 4.08 -19.82
CA LEU A 169 2.77 2.79 -19.19
C LEU A 169 3.83 1.96 -19.91
N ASN A 170 4.39 2.43 -21.03
CA ASN A 170 5.54 1.78 -21.65
C ASN A 170 6.68 1.74 -20.63
N HIS A 171 7.23 0.54 -20.44
CA HIS A 171 8.29 0.26 -19.46
C HIS A 171 7.88 0.42 -17.98
N ALA A 172 6.60 0.65 -17.69
CA ALA A 172 6.12 0.63 -16.30
C ALA A 172 6.25 -0.78 -15.71
N LYS A 173 6.60 -0.86 -14.43
CA LYS A 173 6.47 -2.10 -13.66
C LYS A 173 5.06 -2.16 -13.08
N VAL A 174 4.38 -3.28 -13.26
CA VAL A 174 3.01 -3.44 -12.75
C VAL A 174 2.97 -4.48 -11.63
N GLY A 175 2.05 -4.29 -10.71
CA GLY A 175 1.88 -5.16 -9.54
C GLY A 175 0.44 -5.19 -9.07
N GLY A 176 0.12 -6.16 -8.23
CA GLY A 176 -1.19 -6.26 -7.62
C GLY A 176 -1.14 -7.00 -6.31
N VAL A 177 -2.08 -6.65 -5.44
CA VAL A 177 -2.23 -7.24 -4.12
C VAL A 177 -3.63 -7.79 -4.01
N TRP A 178 -3.75 -9.11 -3.89
CA TRP A 178 -5.01 -9.83 -3.64
C TRP A 178 -5.09 -10.39 -2.22
N GLY A 179 -4.03 -10.23 -1.41
CA GLY A 179 -4.04 -10.37 0.05
C GLY A 179 -3.30 -11.59 0.60
N GLY A 180 -3.02 -12.62 -0.21
CA GLY A 180 -2.37 -13.85 0.25
C GLY A 180 -1.05 -14.16 -0.47
N ALA A 181 0.05 -14.30 0.30
CA ALA A 181 1.37 -14.65 -0.21
C ALA A 181 1.47 -16.16 -0.49
N ASP A 182 0.96 -16.59 -1.64
CA ASP A 182 0.63 -17.99 -1.93
C ASP A 182 1.68 -18.76 -2.75
N ARG A 183 2.82 -18.13 -3.06
CA ARG A 183 3.93 -18.72 -3.83
C ARG A 183 5.27 -18.04 -3.51
N PRO A 184 6.41 -18.71 -3.74
CA PRO A 184 7.75 -18.13 -3.55
C PRO A 184 7.97 -16.82 -4.31
N GLY A 185 8.76 -15.91 -3.75
CA GLY A 185 9.12 -14.62 -4.37
C GLY A 185 7.98 -13.60 -4.42
N LEU A 186 6.84 -13.89 -3.80
CA LEU A 186 5.68 -13.02 -3.77
C LEU A 186 5.64 -12.20 -2.47
N VAL A 187 5.37 -10.90 -2.60
CA VAL A 187 4.96 -10.02 -1.50
C VAL A 187 3.48 -9.65 -1.65
N GLN A 188 2.75 -9.65 -0.55
CA GLN A 188 1.36 -9.20 -0.45
C GLN A 188 1.18 -8.43 0.86
N HIS A 189 0.10 -7.66 0.96
CA HIS A 189 -0.30 -7.05 2.21
C HIS A 189 -1.77 -7.31 2.53
N TRP A 190 -2.07 -7.32 3.82
CA TRP A 190 -3.42 -7.42 4.38
C TRP A 190 -3.71 -6.13 5.17
N PRO A 191 -4.77 -5.37 4.84
CA PRO A 191 -5.80 -5.59 3.79
C PRO A 191 -5.28 -5.55 2.35
N GLY A 192 -5.76 -6.44 1.48
CA GLY A 192 -5.41 -6.46 0.05
C GLY A 192 -6.51 -5.91 -0.86
N GLY A 193 -6.31 -6.05 -2.17
CA GLY A 193 -7.23 -5.64 -3.24
C GLY A 193 -6.79 -4.36 -3.94
N ILE A 194 -5.62 -4.37 -4.59
CA ILE A 194 -5.07 -3.19 -5.29
C ILE A 194 -4.43 -3.63 -6.61
N CYS A 195 -4.58 -2.83 -7.65
CA CYS A 195 -3.79 -2.88 -8.89
C CYS A 195 -2.90 -1.63 -8.97
N LEU A 196 -1.61 -1.79 -9.27
CA LEU A 196 -0.62 -0.72 -9.26
C LEU A 196 0.26 -0.75 -10.52
N ALA A 197 0.65 0.43 -10.98
CA ALA A 197 1.71 0.66 -11.94
C ALA A 197 2.74 1.64 -11.34
N PHE A 198 4.01 1.35 -11.57
CA PHE A 198 5.16 2.19 -11.27
C PHE A 198 5.69 2.70 -12.62
N PRO A 199 5.29 3.91 -13.05
CA PRO A 199 5.67 4.45 -14.36
C PRO A 199 7.18 4.65 -14.46
N ALA A 200 7.69 4.66 -15.71
CA ALA A 200 9.07 5.05 -15.98
C ALA A 200 9.27 6.57 -15.74
N ALA A 201 10.52 7.05 -15.83
CA ALA A 201 10.79 8.47 -15.64
C ALA A 201 10.23 9.33 -16.79
N ASN A 202 9.66 10.48 -16.43
CA ASN A 202 9.11 11.51 -17.31
C ASN A 202 7.88 11.06 -18.12
N THR A 203 7.02 10.22 -17.56
CA THR A 203 5.86 9.64 -18.26
C THR A 203 4.51 10.09 -17.73
N VAL A 204 4.46 10.84 -16.63
CA VAL A 204 3.19 11.32 -16.03
C VAL A 204 3.06 12.83 -16.20
N ASN A 205 1.94 13.26 -16.79
CA ASN A 205 1.66 14.68 -17.03
C ASN A 205 0.18 15.01 -16.85
N GLY A 206 -0.10 16.25 -16.45
CA GLY A 206 -1.45 16.82 -16.43
C GLY A 206 -1.82 17.46 -15.09
N THR A 207 -3.11 17.46 -14.79
CA THR A 207 -3.67 18.07 -13.59
C THR A 207 -4.33 17.02 -12.72
N LEU A 208 -3.97 16.97 -11.44
CA LEU A 208 -4.66 16.16 -10.44
C LEU A 208 -5.43 17.08 -9.49
N VAL A 209 -6.74 16.92 -9.38
CA VAL A 209 -7.56 17.67 -8.42
C VAL A 209 -8.03 16.71 -7.34
N MET A 210 -7.44 16.83 -6.15
CA MET A 210 -7.98 16.18 -4.95
C MET A 210 -9.18 16.99 -4.47
N ASP A 211 -10.36 16.39 -4.51
CA ASP A 211 -11.63 17.05 -4.18
C ASP A 211 -12.02 16.84 -2.71
N ILE A 212 -13.12 17.46 -2.29
CA ILE A 212 -13.70 17.30 -0.97
C ILE A 212 -13.98 15.81 -0.69
N GLY A 213 -13.45 15.32 0.42
CA GLY A 213 -13.57 13.93 0.83
C GLY A 213 -12.52 12.98 0.24
N ASP A 214 -11.63 13.43 -0.65
CA ASP A 214 -10.43 12.67 -0.99
C ASP A 214 -9.49 12.60 0.22
N VAL A 215 -8.58 11.62 0.23
CA VAL A 215 -7.80 11.30 1.44
C VAL A 215 -6.34 11.66 1.22
N ASN A 216 -5.73 12.32 2.21
CA ASN A 216 -4.29 12.42 2.33
C ASN A 216 -3.84 11.49 3.47
N LEU A 217 -3.21 10.36 3.13
CA LEU A 217 -2.83 9.32 4.10
C LEU A 217 -1.61 9.69 4.94
N THR A 218 -0.74 10.57 4.47
CA THR A 218 0.35 11.13 5.28
C THR A 218 -0.20 11.85 6.51
N PHE A 219 -1.30 12.58 6.32
CA PHE A 219 -1.99 13.27 7.43
C PHE A 219 -3.07 12.43 8.10
N LYS A 220 -3.44 11.29 7.50
CA LYS A 220 -4.58 10.44 7.87
C LYS A 220 -5.84 11.29 8.07
N ARG A 221 -6.21 12.05 7.03
CA ARG A 221 -7.42 12.88 7.03
C ARG A 221 -8.08 12.99 5.66
N TYR A 222 -9.37 13.26 5.66
CA TYR A 222 -10.10 13.72 4.48
C TYR A 222 -9.80 15.18 4.20
N LEU A 223 -9.79 15.56 2.93
CA LEU A 223 -9.76 16.96 2.52
C LEU A 223 -11.12 17.60 2.74
N GLU A 224 -11.10 18.81 3.27
CA GLU A 224 -12.30 19.65 3.43
C GLU A 224 -12.43 20.64 2.27
N GLN A 225 -11.32 20.97 1.62
CA GLN A 225 -11.28 21.85 0.46
C GLN A 225 -10.36 21.30 -0.64
N PRO A 226 -10.69 21.54 -1.93
CA PRO A 226 -9.91 20.98 -3.02
C PRO A 226 -8.46 21.46 -3.06
N VAL A 227 -7.57 20.60 -3.52
CA VAL A 227 -6.14 20.87 -3.76
C VAL A 227 -5.79 20.41 -5.18
N THR A 228 -5.22 21.30 -5.98
CA THR A 228 -4.85 21.00 -7.38
C THR A 228 -3.34 20.87 -7.51
N LEU A 229 -2.88 19.75 -8.05
CA LEU A 229 -1.49 19.48 -8.37
C LEU A 229 -1.30 19.55 -9.89
N HIS A 230 -0.36 20.39 -10.34
CA HIS A 230 0.09 20.42 -11.72
C HIS A 230 1.33 19.55 -11.85
N ILE A 231 1.25 18.53 -12.69
CA ILE A 231 2.26 17.49 -12.83
C ILE A 231 2.92 17.61 -14.21
N GLU A 232 4.23 17.80 -14.21
CA GLU A 232 5.06 17.92 -15.40
C GLU A 232 6.22 16.93 -15.31
N ASN A 233 6.28 16.01 -16.27
CA ASN A 233 7.32 14.97 -16.34
C ASN A 233 7.53 14.25 -14.99
N ASP A 234 6.43 13.79 -14.39
CA ASP A 234 6.31 13.16 -13.06
C ASP A 234 6.32 14.08 -11.86
N TYR A 235 6.77 15.32 -11.95
CA TYR A 235 6.94 16.17 -10.77
C TYR A 235 5.71 17.04 -10.56
N VAL A 236 5.25 17.09 -9.31
CA VAL A 236 4.33 18.14 -8.85
C VAL A 236 5.06 19.48 -8.92
N ALA A 237 4.89 20.18 -10.04
CA ALA A 237 5.51 21.47 -10.32
C ALA A 237 4.82 22.61 -9.57
N ARG A 238 3.52 22.46 -9.28
CA ARG A 238 2.73 23.46 -8.57
C ARG A 238 1.60 22.83 -7.77
N ILE A 239 1.39 23.35 -6.56
CA ILE A 239 0.26 23.02 -5.69
C ILE A 239 -0.60 24.28 -5.56
N GLU A 240 -1.84 24.23 -6.05
CA GLU A 240 -2.81 25.32 -5.95
C GLU A 240 -3.83 25.06 -4.85
N GLY A 241 -4.30 26.16 -4.25
CA GLY A 241 -5.25 26.18 -3.14
C GLY A 241 -4.84 27.26 -2.13
N LYS A 242 -5.79 28.11 -1.76
CA LYS A 242 -5.61 29.16 -0.73
C LYS A 242 -6.14 28.71 0.64
N ASN A 243 -6.17 27.41 0.84
CA ASN A 243 -6.80 26.75 1.98
C ASN A 243 -5.78 26.01 2.83
N LEU A 244 -6.23 25.60 4.02
CA LEU A 244 -5.40 24.86 4.97
C LEU A 244 -4.89 23.55 4.37
N ASP A 245 -5.69 22.88 3.55
CA ASP A 245 -5.33 21.60 2.95
C ASP A 245 -4.12 21.70 2.01
N ALA A 246 -4.14 22.69 1.12
CA ALA A 246 -3.03 23.00 0.23
C ALA A 246 -1.81 23.54 1.00
N GLU A 247 -2.02 24.31 2.06
CA GLU A 247 -0.93 24.85 2.88
C GLU A 247 -0.18 23.76 3.64
N LEU A 248 -0.91 22.83 4.27
CA LEU A 248 -0.31 21.69 4.95
C LEU A 248 0.44 20.80 3.97
N MET A 249 -0.12 20.54 2.78
CA MET A 249 0.57 19.75 1.76
C MET A 249 1.87 20.43 1.30
N ARG A 250 1.83 21.74 0.97
CA ARG A 250 3.03 22.51 0.60
C ARG A 250 4.09 22.49 1.69
N SER A 251 3.68 22.74 2.94
CA SER A 251 4.57 22.79 4.10
C SER A 251 5.26 21.44 4.33
N TYR A 252 4.50 20.35 4.32
CA TYR A 252 5.06 19.01 4.56
C TYR A 252 5.93 18.52 3.40
N MET A 253 5.53 18.73 2.13
CA MET A 253 6.37 18.39 0.99
C MET A 253 7.70 19.17 1.01
N ALA A 254 7.66 20.46 1.30
CA ALA A 254 8.86 21.31 1.32
C ALA A 254 9.85 20.95 2.44
N ALA A 255 9.35 20.45 3.56
CA ALA A 255 10.19 20.07 4.71
C ALA A 255 11.17 18.93 4.39
N TRP A 256 10.87 18.10 3.38
CA TRP A 256 11.79 17.04 2.92
C TRP A 256 13.06 17.57 2.28
N GLN A 257 13.03 18.79 1.72
CA GLN A 257 14.15 19.38 0.96
C GLN A 257 14.70 18.44 -0.13
N ASP A 258 13.81 17.61 -0.68
CA ASP A 258 14.12 16.59 -1.66
C ASP A 258 13.12 16.72 -2.82
N ARG A 259 13.66 16.86 -4.03
CA ARG A 259 12.85 17.00 -5.24
C ARG A 259 12.08 15.72 -5.53
N ASP A 260 12.63 14.55 -5.21
CA ASP A 260 12.00 13.26 -5.51
C ASP A 260 10.75 13.01 -4.66
N ALA A 261 10.59 13.69 -3.52
CA ALA A 261 9.36 13.67 -2.72
C ALA A 261 8.14 14.24 -3.48
N TYR A 262 8.38 15.06 -4.52
CA TYR A 262 7.36 15.63 -5.39
C TYR A 262 7.09 14.79 -6.64
N ALA A 263 7.89 13.75 -6.89
CA ALA A 263 7.79 12.95 -8.10
C ALA A 263 6.78 11.81 -7.93
N VAL A 264 6.08 11.43 -9.00
CA VAL A 264 5.17 10.28 -8.98
C VAL A 264 5.91 9.01 -8.58
N SER A 265 5.38 8.31 -7.57
CA SER A 265 5.83 6.99 -7.15
C SER A 265 5.09 5.91 -7.92
N HIS A 266 3.79 5.78 -7.64
CA HIS A 266 2.92 4.80 -8.28
C HIS A 266 1.51 5.33 -8.47
N VAL A 267 0.82 4.75 -9.43
CA VAL A 267 -0.60 5.00 -9.72
C VAL A 267 -1.36 3.70 -9.78
N GLY A 268 -2.67 3.72 -9.50
CA GLY A 268 -3.45 2.48 -9.49
C GLY A 268 -4.90 2.68 -9.06
N TRP A 269 -5.54 1.58 -8.69
CA TRP A 269 -6.90 1.60 -8.15
C TRP A 269 -7.15 0.46 -7.17
N GLY A 270 -8.07 0.72 -6.25
CA GLY A 270 -8.57 -0.26 -5.28
C GLY A 270 -9.60 -1.22 -5.90
N MET A 271 -9.57 -2.45 -5.44
CA MET A 271 -10.36 -3.59 -5.92
C MET A 271 -11.17 -4.27 -4.82
N ASN A 272 -11.04 -3.84 -3.56
CA ASN A 272 -11.67 -4.50 -2.43
C ASN A 272 -13.06 -3.89 -2.14
N PRO A 273 -14.17 -4.60 -2.41
CA PRO A 273 -15.52 -4.07 -2.19
C PRO A 273 -15.91 -4.01 -0.71
N GLN A 274 -15.17 -4.66 0.18
CA GLN A 274 -15.42 -4.59 1.62
C GLN A 274 -14.64 -3.46 2.29
N ALA A 275 -13.58 -2.96 1.64
CA ALA A 275 -12.90 -1.76 2.07
C ALA A 275 -13.79 -0.53 1.84
N ARG A 276 -13.83 0.35 2.84
CA ARG A 276 -14.73 1.50 2.86
C ARG A 276 -13.93 2.79 2.84
N TRP A 277 -14.40 3.73 2.02
CA TRP A 277 -13.88 5.08 2.00
C TRP A 277 -14.05 5.78 3.36
N ASP A 278 -15.17 5.57 4.06
CA ASP A 278 -15.47 6.26 5.32
C ASP A 278 -14.75 5.66 6.55
N ALA A 279 -13.97 4.59 6.37
CA ALA A 279 -13.34 3.84 7.47
C ALA A 279 -12.41 4.71 8.34
N LEU A 280 -11.73 5.69 7.74
CA LEU A 280 -10.81 6.57 8.46
C LEU A 280 -11.51 7.41 9.55
N GLN A 281 -12.82 7.60 9.46
CA GLN A 281 -13.61 8.33 10.47
C GLN A 281 -13.76 7.54 11.78
N MET A 282 -13.56 6.22 11.74
CA MET A 282 -13.79 5.31 12.87
C MET A 282 -12.54 5.04 13.70
N PHE A 283 -11.37 5.51 13.25
CA PHE A 283 -10.09 5.21 13.87
C PHE A 283 -9.28 6.46 14.12
N ASP A 284 -8.59 6.51 15.26
CA ASP A 284 -7.56 7.52 15.50
C ASP A 284 -6.35 7.30 14.59
N LYS A 285 -5.54 8.34 14.40
CA LYS A 285 -4.34 8.28 13.53
C LYS A 285 -3.33 7.21 13.95
N ALA A 286 -3.30 6.85 15.23
CA ALA A 286 -2.45 5.78 15.75
C ALA A 286 -3.03 4.39 15.51
N ASP A 287 -4.34 4.28 15.25
CA ASP A 287 -5.04 3.01 15.11
C ASP A 287 -5.11 2.48 13.69
N THR A 288 -4.83 3.30 12.68
CA THR A 288 -4.86 2.86 11.28
C THR A 288 -3.59 3.22 10.56
N ASN A 289 -3.09 2.33 9.69
CA ASN A 289 -2.06 2.69 8.72
C ASN A 289 -2.69 3.29 7.45
N GLY A 290 -3.99 3.11 7.23
CA GLY A 290 -4.71 3.63 6.07
C GLY A 290 -4.65 2.70 4.84
N THR A 291 -4.18 1.47 4.99
CA THR A 291 -4.07 0.51 3.87
C THR A 291 -5.44 0.16 3.29
N GLU A 292 -6.49 0.15 4.12
CA GLU A 292 -7.87 0.02 3.64
C GLU A 292 -8.23 1.11 2.62
N LEU A 293 -7.82 2.35 2.88
CA LEU A 293 -8.15 3.50 2.02
C LEU A 293 -7.41 3.41 0.68
N ARG A 294 -6.28 2.70 0.62
CA ARG A 294 -5.60 2.37 -0.64
C ARG A 294 -6.37 1.31 -1.43
N ALA A 295 -7.15 0.45 -0.76
CA ALA A 295 -7.76 -0.73 -1.35
C ALA A 295 -9.26 -0.62 -1.67
N PHE A 296 -9.97 0.41 -1.19
CA PHE A 296 -11.42 0.52 -1.43
C PHE A 296 -11.74 0.54 -2.93
N ALA A 297 -12.71 -0.30 -3.29
CA ALA A 297 -13.08 -0.53 -4.69
C ALA A 297 -13.39 0.78 -5.43
N GLY A 298 -12.74 0.96 -6.58
CA GLY A 298 -13.00 2.06 -7.50
C GLY A 298 -12.32 3.39 -7.14
N ASN A 299 -11.46 3.44 -6.11
CA ASN A 299 -10.60 4.61 -5.93
C ASN A 299 -9.64 4.78 -7.13
N PHE A 300 -9.14 6.00 -7.33
CA PHE A 300 -7.87 6.19 -8.01
C PHE A 300 -6.80 6.45 -6.95
N LEU A 301 -5.73 5.65 -6.94
CA LEU A 301 -4.62 5.82 -6.02
C LEU A 301 -3.49 6.51 -6.76
N TYR A 302 -3.12 7.71 -6.31
CA TYR A 302 -1.96 8.45 -6.77
C TYR A 302 -0.97 8.62 -5.62
N SER A 303 0.31 8.42 -5.88
CA SER A 303 1.33 8.57 -4.85
C SER A 303 2.56 9.31 -5.35
N THR A 304 3.23 10.05 -4.46
CA THR A 304 4.54 10.66 -4.72
C THR A 304 5.61 10.04 -3.85
N GLY A 305 6.86 10.06 -4.30
CA GLY A 305 8.02 9.55 -3.57
C GLY A 305 8.87 8.58 -4.37
N ALA A 306 9.45 7.59 -3.68
CA ALA A 306 10.41 6.65 -4.25
C ALA A 306 9.79 5.80 -5.38
N ASN A 307 10.58 5.56 -6.43
CA ASN A 307 10.21 4.69 -7.56
C ASN A 307 11.48 4.15 -8.21
N ASP A 308 11.77 2.87 -7.96
CA ASP A 308 12.96 2.19 -8.51
C ASP A 308 12.95 2.13 -10.05
N VAL A 309 11.77 2.06 -10.68
CA VAL A 309 11.64 2.03 -12.16
C VAL A 309 12.14 3.34 -12.76
N ALA A 310 11.92 4.45 -12.05
CA ALA A 310 12.39 5.78 -12.41
C ALA A 310 13.77 6.13 -11.80
N GLY A 311 14.40 5.22 -11.04
CA GLY A 311 15.69 5.45 -10.38
C GLY A 311 15.65 6.48 -9.24
N ARG A 312 14.48 6.67 -8.59
CA ARG A 312 14.26 7.66 -7.53
C ARG A 312 14.21 6.99 -6.16
N HIS A 313 14.99 7.52 -5.22
CA HIS A 313 15.07 7.02 -3.84
C HIS A 313 14.92 8.17 -2.86
N THR A 314 13.75 8.29 -2.25
CA THR A 314 13.44 9.33 -1.26
C THR A 314 12.66 8.75 -0.09
N LEU A 315 12.78 9.37 1.08
CA LEU A 315 11.95 9.06 2.24
C LEU A 315 10.62 9.82 2.24
N GLY A 316 10.51 10.87 1.41
CA GLY A 316 9.27 11.62 1.25
C GLY A 316 8.27 10.82 0.44
N HIS A 317 7.15 10.43 1.08
CA HIS A 317 6.10 9.63 0.45
C HIS A 317 4.72 10.16 0.79
N PHE A 318 3.85 10.20 -0.21
CA PHE A 318 2.44 10.53 -0.06
C PHE A 318 1.60 9.49 -0.78
N ASP A 319 0.57 8.98 -0.10
CA ASP A 319 -0.50 8.19 -0.73
C ASP A 319 -1.80 8.99 -0.69
N LEU A 320 -2.37 9.19 -1.88
CA LEU A 320 -3.53 10.05 -2.11
C LEU A 320 -4.66 9.23 -2.78
N PRO A 321 -5.45 8.46 -2.01
CA PRO A 321 -6.65 7.82 -2.54
C PRO A 321 -7.72 8.86 -2.89
N MET A 322 -8.21 8.79 -4.11
CA MET A 322 -9.15 9.74 -4.69
C MET A 322 -10.42 9.03 -5.14
N ARG A 323 -11.56 9.72 -5.00
CA ARG A 323 -12.88 9.22 -5.38
C ARG A 323 -13.33 9.85 -6.68
N HIS A 324 -14.42 9.29 -7.23
CA HIS A 324 -15.14 9.84 -8.38
C HIS A 324 -14.26 10.05 -9.63
N CYS A 325 -13.12 9.36 -9.70
CA CYS A 325 -12.26 9.35 -10.87
C CYS A 325 -12.72 8.26 -11.83
N THR A 326 -12.62 8.54 -13.13
CA THR A 326 -12.68 7.56 -14.19
C THR A 326 -11.25 7.21 -14.59
N VAL A 327 -10.91 5.92 -14.63
CA VAL A 327 -9.62 5.39 -15.03
C VAL A 327 -9.82 4.56 -16.29
N ALA A 328 -9.09 4.87 -17.36
CA ALA A 328 -9.13 4.12 -18.61
C ALA A 328 -7.72 3.69 -19.05
N LEU A 329 -7.64 2.49 -19.62
CA LEU A 329 -6.43 1.89 -20.18
C LEU A 329 -6.59 1.74 -21.70
N ASP A 330 -5.81 2.47 -22.49
CA ASP A 330 -5.95 2.54 -23.95
C ASP A 330 -7.41 2.78 -24.42
N GLY A 331 -8.17 3.59 -23.68
CA GLY A 331 -9.57 3.90 -23.94
C GLY A 331 -10.59 2.91 -23.34
N ILE A 332 -10.14 1.81 -22.73
CA ILE A 332 -11.00 0.87 -22.00
C ILE A 332 -11.16 1.34 -20.55
N THR A 333 -12.36 1.77 -20.19
CA THR A 333 -12.67 2.18 -18.81
C THR A 333 -12.64 0.98 -17.85
N VAL A 334 -11.82 1.08 -16.80
CA VAL A 334 -11.71 0.08 -15.73
C VAL A 334 -12.35 0.54 -14.41
N VAL A 335 -12.37 1.85 -14.19
CA VAL A 335 -13.11 2.52 -13.13
C VAL A 335 -13.91 3.64 -13.78
N ASP A 336 -15.21 3.73 -13.51
CA ASP A 336 -16.07 4.80 -13.97
C ASP A 336 -16.62 5.61 -12.80
N GLN A 337 -16.22 6.88 -12.69
CA GLN A 337 -16.65 7.79 -11.63
C GLN A 337 -16.60 7.18 -10.22
N GLY A 338 -15.51 6.48 -9.92
CA GLY A 338 -15.31 5.83 -8.61
C GLY A 338 -15.93 4.44 -8.47
N GLN A 339 -16.47 3.85 -9.53
CA GLN A 339 -17.07 2.51 -9.52
C GLN A 339 -16.28 1.55 -10.42
N LEU A 340 -16.01 0.33 -9.95
CA LEU A 340 -15.36 -0.70 -10.77
C LEU A 340 -16.28 -1.15 -11.91
N CYS A 341 -15.74 -1.21 -13.13
CA CYS A 341 -16.45 -1.78 -14.27
C CYS A 341 -16.42 -3.32 -14.18
N ASN A 342 -17.41 -3.92 -13.51
CA ASN A 342 -17.41 -5.35 -13.17
C ASN A 342 -17.20 -6.29 -14.38
N ASP A 343 -17.80 -6.00 -15.52
CA ASP A 343 -17.70 -6.81 -16.75
C ASP A 343 -16.24 -6.94 -17.24
N VAL A 344 -15.40 -5.97 -16.88
CA VAL A 344 -13.98 -5.94 -17.23
C VAL A 344 -13.16 -6.86 -16.33
N PHE A 345 -13.63 -7.18 -15.14
CA PHE A 345 -12.89 -7.96 -14.14
C PHE A 345 -13.39 -9.40 -13.92
N GLN A 346 -14.56 -9.75 -14.47
CA GLN A 346 -15.15 -11.10 -14.39
C GLN A 346 -14.44 -12.15 -15.23
#